data_AF-A0A319DHS8-F1
#
_entry.id   AF-A0A319DHS8-F1
#
_cell.length_a   1.000
_cell.length_b   1.000
_cell.length_c   1.000
_cell.angle_alpha   90.00
_cell.angle_beta   90.00
_cell.angle_gamma   90.00
#
_symmetry.space_group_name_H-M   'P 1'
#
loop_
_entity.id
_entity.type
_entity.pdbx_description
1 polymer ?
#
loop_
_entity_poly.entity_id
_entity_poly.type
_entity_poly.pdbx_seq_one_letter_code
_entity_poly.pdbx_strand_id
1 'polypeptide(L)'
;MLIYLGKLNYSPYASDEIFAVIFRDNVQIGDRVSVLLQWSKNASGHVKANSDDFGTVNKVSGNVTGEREIEFFHNEKDKTYYWYKGKVTGNKMTLSMYNKSGEEVAKNIELQLVFV
;
A
#
# COMPACT_ATOMS: atom_id res chain seq x y z
N MET A 1 -4.27 -8.46 -13.95
CA MET A 1 -3.51 -8.31 -12.67
C MET A 1 -2.86 -6.96 -12.66
N LEU A 2 -3.12 -6.13 -11.67
CA LEU A 2 -2.52 -4.80 -11.58
C LEU A 2 -1.42 -4.84 -10.52
N ILE A 3 -0.17 -4.66 -10.93
CA ILE A 3 0.97 -4.58 -10.01
C ILE A 3 1.49 -3.14 -10.02
N TYR A 4 1.39 -2.48 -8.87
CA TYR A 4 2.02 -1.18 -8.62
C TYR A 4 3.31 -1.41 -7.83
N LEU A 5 4.42 -0.88 -8.33
CA LEU A 5 5.75 -1.07 -7.75
C LEU A 5 6.43 0.27 -7.52
N GLY A 6 7.09 0.40 -6.38
CA GLY A 6 7.92 1.56 -6.05
C GLY A 6 8.73 1.30 -4.79
N LYS A 7 8.99 2.37 -4.04
CA LYS A 7 9.93 2.35 -2.91
C LYS A 7 9.32 2.91 -1.63
N LEU A 8 9.60 2.25 -0.51
CA LEU A 8 9.21 2.67 0.84
C LEU A 8 10.36 3.38 1.54
N ASN A 9 10.04 4.56 2.08
CA ASN A 9 10.87 5.27 3.05
C ASN A 9 10.04 5.49 4.32
N TYR A 10 10.48 4.91 5.43
CA TYR A 10 9.85 5.01 6.74
C TYR A 10 10.93 4.87 7.81
N SER A 11 11.45 5.98 8.30
CA SER A 11 12.51 5.96 9.33
C SER A 11 11.96 5.46 10.67
N PRO A 12 12.71 4.60 11.42
CA PRO A 12 14.02 4.01 11.09
C PRO A 12 13.94 2.65 10.36
N TYR A 13 12.75 2.20 9.97
CA TYR A 13 12.48 0.82 9.56
C TYR A 13 12.77 0.51 8.09
N ALA A 14 12.63 1.49 7.19
CA ALA A 14 12.83 1.34 5.75
C ALA A 14 13.49 2.59 5.14
N SER A 15 14.51 2.37 4.31
CA SER A 15 15.16 3.38 3.47
C SER A 15 15.36 2.79 2.07
N ASP A 16 14.66 3.37 1.09
CA ASP A 16 14.66 2.92 -0.32
C ASP A 16 14.35 1.42 -0.54
N GLU A 17 13.43 0.86 0.27
CA GLU A 17 13.08 -0.56 0.19
C GLU A 17 11.95 -0.84 -0.80
N ILE A 18 11.87 -2.06 -1.33
CA ILE A 18 10.81 -2.43 -2.26
C ILE A 18 9.42 -2.34 -1.62
N PHE A 19 8.44 -1.84 -2.38
CA PHE A 19 7.04 -1.78 -1.99
C PHE A 19 6.16 -2.07 -3.19
N ALA A 20 5.30 -3.07 -3.09
CA ALA A 20 4.40 -3.50 -4.14
C ALA A 20 2.95 -3.62 -3.64
N VAL A 21 2.00 -3.20 -4.47
CA VAL A 21 0.57 -3.36 -4.24
C VAL A 21 -0.03 -4.09 -5.43
N ILE A 22 -0.73 -5.18 -5.14
CA ILE A 22 -1.20 -6.13 -6.14
C ILE A 22 -2.71 -6.25 -6.07
N PHE A 23 -3.37 -5.98 -7.18
CA PHE A 23 -4.80 -6.21 -7.39
C PHE A 23 -5.01 -7.27 -8.47
N ARG A 24 -6.12 -8.01 -8.40
CA ARG A 24 -6.40 -9.09 -9.35
C ARG A 24 -6.71 -8.57 -10.75
N ASP A 25 -7.70 -7.69 -10.90
CA ASP A 25 -8.18 -7.26 -12.23
C ASP A 25 -8.53 -5.75 -12.27
N ASN A 26 -9.07 -5.24 -11.17
CA ASN A 26 -9.54 -3.87 -11.00
C ASN A 26 -9.29 -3.41 -9.55
N VAL A 27 -9.69 -2.17 -9.25
CA VAL A 27 -9.67 -1.61 -7.89
C VAL A 27 -11.09 -1.16 -7.56
N GLN A 28 -11.87 -2.04 -6.94
CA GLN A 28 -13.24 -1.77 -6.46
C GLN A 28 -13.37 -2.14 -4.98
N ILE A 29 -14.36 -1.56 -4.31
CA ILE A 29 -14.67 -1.88 -2.91
C ILE A 29 -14.99 -3.37 -2.78
N GLY A 30 -14.36 -4.03 -1.80
CA GLY A 30 -14.50 -5.47 -1.54
C GLY A 30 -13.50 -6.34 -2.29
N ASP A 31 -12.80 -5.82 -3.31
CA ASP A 31 -11.79 -6.59 -4.02
C ASP A 31 -10.60 -6.92 -3.12
N ARG A 32 -9.99 -8.07 -3.38
CA ARG A 32 -8.74 -8.48 -2.72
C ARG A 32 -7.58 -7.64 -3.20
N VAL A 33 -6.77 -7.21 -2.24
CA VAL A 33 -5.50 -6.52 -2.47
C VAL A 33 -4.43 -7.13 -1.57
N SER A 34 -3.21 -7.22 -2.11
CA SER A 34 -2.02 -7.68 -1.39
C SER A 34 -0.98 -6.58 -1.36
N VAL A 35 -0.30 -6.43 -0.23
CA VAL A 35 0.89 -5.56 -0.10
C VAL A 35 2.08 -6.44 0.19
N LEU A 36 3.16 -6.25 -0.57
CA LEU A 36 4.44 -6.90 -0.35
C LEU A 36 5.48 -5.79 -0.17
N LEU A 37 6.29 -5.88 0.88
CA LEU A 37 7.36 -4.91 1.13
C LEU A 37 8.57 -5.56 1.78
N GLN A 38 9.69 -4.85 1.77
CA GLN A 38 10.89 -5.19 2.53
C GLN A 38 11.17 -4.11 3.56
N TRP A 39 11.63 -4.51 4.74
CA TRP A 39 12.16 -3.62 5.77
C TRP A 39 13.68 -3.54 5.64
N SER A 40 14.27 -2.36 5.84
CA SER A 40 15.72 -2.27 6.05
C SER A 40 16.09 -2.98 7.35
N LYS A 41 15.30 -2.73 8.40
CA LYS A 41 15.35 -3.44 9.67
C LYS A 41 13.96 -3.39 10.31
N ASN A 42 13.36 -4.55 10.58
CA ASN A 42 12.04 -4.59 11.22
C ASN A 42 12.12 -4.28 12.73
N ALA A 43 10.96 -4.15 13.38
CA ALA A 43 10.88 -3.84 14.81
C ALA A 43 11.50 -4.91 15.73
N SER A 44 11.62 -6.15 15.27
CA SER A 44 12.32 -7.23 15.98
C SER A 44 13.84 -7.23 15.76
N GLY A 45 14.34 -6.33 14.91
CA GLY A 45 15.75 -6.17 14.61
C GLY A 45 16.28 -6.99 13.44
N HIS A 46 15.42 -7.72 12.72
CA HIS A 46 15.82 -8.47 11.52
C HIS A 46 16.06 -7.53 10.34
N VAL A 47 17.24 -7.65 9.74
CA VAL A 47 17.68 -6.85 8.58
C VAL A 47 17.12 -7.46 7.29
N LYS A 48 16.68 -6.62 6.35
CA LYS A 48 16.14 -7.05 5.04
C LYS A 48 14.98 -8.05 5.16
N ALA A 49 14.14 -7.87 6.17
CA ALA A 49 12.98 -8.73 6.41
C ALA A 49 11.85 -8.40 5.42
N ASN A 50 11.35 -9.42 4.72
CA ASN A 50 10.14 -9.29 3.89
C ASN A 50 8.88 -9.30 4.75
N SER A 51 7.84 -8.62 4.27
CA SER A 51 6.51 -8.58 4.88
C SER A 51 5.45 -8.66 3.80
N ASP A 52 4.40 -9.41 4.08
CA ASP A 52 3.24 -9.58 3.22
C ASP A 52 1.95 -9.47 4.03
N ASP A 53 1.01 -8.69 3.50
CA ASP A 53 -0.30 -8.49 4.10
C ASP A 53 -1.40 -8.58 3.04
N PHE A 54 -2.55 -9.10 3.44
CA PHE A 54 -3.69 -9.36 2.57
C PHE A 54 -4.99 -8.88 3.22
N GLY A 55 -5.87 -8.30 2.41
CA GLY A 55 -7.12 -7.73 2.88
C GLY A 55 -8.01 -7.33 1.73
N THR A 56 -8.81 -6.29 1.94
CA THR A 56 -9.75 -5.76 0.94
C THR A 56 -9.60 -4.27 0.74
N VAL A 57 -10.05 -3.81 -0.44
CA VAL A 57 -10.28 -2.39 -0.70
C VAL A 57 -11.54 -1.96 0.04
N ASN A 58 -11.41 -0.94 0.89
CA ASN A 58 -12.51 -0.46 1.74
C ASN A 58 -13.21 0.77 1.14
N LYS A 59 -12.49 1.60 0.38
CA LYS A 59 -13.05 2.79 -0.27
C LYS A 59 -12.46 2.98 -1.66
N VAL A 60 -13.33 3.35 -2.60
CA VAL A 60 -12.97 3.91 -3.90
C VAL A 60 -13.91 5.08 -4.17
N SER A 61 -13.37 6.26 -4.49
CA SER A 61 -14.19 7.43 -4.86
C SER A 61 -13.48 8.30 -5.91
N GLY A 62 -14.26 9.04 -6.70
CA GLY A 62 -13.74 9.86 -7.80
C GLY A 62 -14.19 9.38 -9.18
N ASN A 63 -13.77 10.09 -10.22
CA ASN A 63 -14.19 9.80 -11.60
C ASN A 63 -13.32 8.69 -12.21
N VAL A 64 -13.94 7.77 -12.94
CA VAL A 64 -13.26 6.66 -13.65
C VAL A 64 -12.20 7.16 -14.64
N THR A 65 -12.39 8.35 -15.20
CA THR A 65 -11.51 9.00 -16.18
C THR A 65 -10.45 9.91 -15.58
N GLY A 66 -10.37 10.01 -14.25
CA GLY A 66 -9.47 10.94 -13.55
C GLY A 66 -8.80 10.32 -12.33
N GLU A 67 -8.49 11.19 -11.36
CA GLU A 67 -7.95 10.77 -10.08
C GLU A 67 -9.02 10.01 -9.28
N ARG A 68 -8.64 8.84 -8.76
CA ARG A 68 -9.47 8.04 -7.84
C ARG A 68 -8.80 7.96 -6.49
N GLU A 69 -9.53 8.33 -5.45
CA GLU A 69 -9.14 8.03 -4.07
C GLU A 69 -9.36 6.55 -3.78
N ILE A 70 -8.41 5.95 -3.07
CA ILE A 70 -8.48 4.55 -2.63
C ILE A 70 -8.11 4.44 -1.16
N GLU A 71 -8.73 3.48 -0.48
CA GLU A 71 -8.37 3.07 0.88
C GLU A 71 -8.48 1.55 0.97
N PHE A 72 -7.50 0.91 1.61
CA PHE A 72 -7.50 -0.54 1.79
C PHE A 72 -6.84 -0.95 3.11
N PHE A 73 -7.23 -2.12 3.60
CA PHE A 73 -6.89 -2.71 4.90
C PHE A 73 -7.39 -1.95 6.14
N HIS A 74 -8.09 -0.82 6.02
CA HIS A 74 -8.57 -0.05 7.16
C HIS A 74 -9.50 -0.88 8.06
N ASN A 75 -10.37 -1.72 7.47
CA ASN A 75 -11.25 -2.61 8.22
C ASN A 75 -10.51 -3.82 8.81
N GLU A 76 -9.32 -4.15 8.29
CA GLU A 76 -8.48 -5.27 8.68
C GLU A 76 -7.25 -4.86 9.51
N LYS A 77 -7.13 -3.58 9.91
CA LYS A 77 -5.93 -3.00 10.51
C LYS A 77 -5.48 -3.66 11.81
N ASP A 78 -6.39 -4.29 12.56
CA ASP A 78 -6.04 -5.05 13.76
C ASP A 78 -5.25 -6.32 13.42
N LYS A 79 -5.44 -6.87 12.22
CA LYS A 79 -4.74 -8.04 11.70
C LYS A 79 -3.50 -7.66 10.89
N THR A 80 -3.61 -6.72 9.95
CA THR A 80 -2.51 -6.35 9.03
C THR A 80 -1.54 -5.35 9.66
N TYR A 81 -1.89 -4.77 10.82
CA TYR A 81 -1.17 -3.69 11.51
C TYR A 81 -1.07 -2.37 10.74
N TYR A 82 -0.81 -2.40 9.43
CA TYR A 82 -0.80 -1.24 8.56
C TYR A 82 -2.04 -1.22 7.65
N TRP A 83 -2.46 0.00 7.32
CA TRP A 83 -3.48 0.27 6.33
C TRP A 83 -3.10 1.49 5.49
N TYR A 84 -3.74 1.65 4.35
CA TYR A 84 -3.28 2.57 3.32
C TYR A 84 -4.41 3.40 2.76
N LYS A 85 -4.10 4.65 2.48
CA LYS A 85 -5.00 5.60 1.81
C LYS A 85 -4.20 6.39 0.81
N GLY A 86 -4.81 6.67 -0.34
CA GLY A 86 -4.13 7.45 -1.35
C GLY A 86 -4.93 7.63 -2.62
N LYS A 87 -4.22 7.81 -3.72
CA LYS A 87 -4.78 8.21 -5.00
C LYS A 87 -4.17 7.40 -6.14
N VAL A 88 -4.99 7.12 -7.16
CA VAL A 88 -4.58 6.52 -8.44
C VAL A 88 -4.91 7.48 -9.55
N THR A 89 -3.90 7.84 -10.35
CA THR A 89 -4.02 8.75 -11.51
C THR A 89 -3.26 8.16 -12.68
N GLY A 90 -3.98 7.66 -13.69
CA GLY A 90 -3.39 6.90 -14.79
C GLY A 90 -2.63 5.67 -14.27
N ASN A 91 -1.34 5.59 -14.59
CA ASN A 91 -0.46 4.49 -14.17
C ASN A 91 0.27 4.75 -12.85
N LYS A 92 0.00 5.88 -12.16
CA LYS A 92 0.65 6.24 -10.90
C LYS A 92 -0.30 6.00 -9.73
N MET A 93 0.23 5.43 -8.66
CA MET A 93 -0.42 5.35 -7.35
C MET A 93 0.45 6.08 -6.32
N THR A 94 -0.17 6.94 -5.50
CA THR A 94 0.51 7.60 -4.37
C THR A 94 -0.23 7.25 -3.09
N LEU A 95 0.47 6.71 -2.10
CA LEU A 95 -0.10 6.26 -0.83
C LEU A 95 0.51 6.96 0.39
N SER A 96 -0.31 7.09 1.42
CA SER A 96 0.11 7.17 2.81
C SER A 96 -0.13 5.83 3.50
N MET A 97 0.79 5.46 4.39
CA MET A 97 0.72 4.28 5.26
C MET A 97 0.44 4.71 6.69
N TYR A 98 -0.53 4.06 7.31
CA TYR A 98 -0.96 4.32 8.68
C TYR A 98 -0.81 3.06 9.52
N ASN A 99 -0.47 3.20 10.79
CA ASN A 99 -0.52 2.07 11.73
C ASN A 99 -1.96 1.81 12.22
N LYS A 100 -2.17 0.70 12.95
CA LYS A 100 -3.49 0.29 13.46
C LYS A 100 -4.15 1.31 14.39
N SER A 101 -3.34 2.16 15.05
CA SER A 101 -3.81 3.26 15.90
C SER A 101 -4.29 4.48 15.09
N GLY A 102 -4.07 4.48 13.77
CA GLY A 102 -4.46 5.57 12.87
C GLY A 102 -3.40 6.66 12.69
N GLU A 103 -2.18 6.46 13.20
CA GLU A 103 -1.06 7.39 12.98
C GLU A 103 -0.48 7.21 11.57
N GLU A 104 -0.29 8.31 10.84
CA GLU A 104 0.40 8.32 9.56
C GLU A 104 1.91 8.14 9.78
N VAL A 105 2.43 7.00 9.34
CA VAL A 105 3.83 6.60 9.60
C VAL A 105 4.72 6.76 8.37
N ALA A 106 4.15 6.75 7.17
CA ALA A 106 4.83 7.09 5.94
C ALA A 106 3.87 7.77 4.96
N LYS A 107 4.39 8.68 4.13
CA LYS A 107 3.61 9.48 3.18
C LYS A 107 4.32 9.55 1.84
N ASN A 108 3.57 9.91 0.80
CA ASN A 108 4.07 10.07 -0.57
C ASN A 108 4.82 8.82 -1.08
N ILE A 109 4.32 7.63 -0.74
CA ILE A 109 4.83 6.38 -1.30
C ILE A 109 4.37 6.35 -2.76
N GLU A 110 5.26 6.62 -3.69
CA GLU A 110 4.95 6.66 -5.12
C GLU A 110 5.23 5.31 -5.79
N LEU A 111 4.22 4.79 -6.47
CA LEU A 111 4.24 3.50 -7.15
C LEU A 111 3.82 3.68 -8.61
N GLN A 112 4.41 2.88 -9.49
CA GLN A 112 4.10 2.84 -10.92
C GLN A 112 3.45 1.49 -11.27
N LEU A 113 2.43 1.52 -12.13
CA LEU A 113 1.84 0.32 -12.71
C LEU A 113 2.86 -0.33 -13.65
N VAL A 114 3.30 -1.55 -13.32
CA VAL A 114 4.32 -2.29 -14.08
C VAL A 114 3.78 -3.56 -14.73
N PHE A 115 2.54 -3.96 -14.42
CA PHE A 115 1.88 -5.12 -15.02
C PHE A 115 0.36 -4.91 -15.07
N VAL A 116 -0.28 -5.42 -16.13
CA VAL A 116 -1.74 -5.33 -16.40
C VAL A 116 -2.29 -6.69 -16.81
#